data_AF-A0AAW3N474-F1
#
_entry.id   AF-A0AAW3N474-F1
#
_cell.length_a   1.000
_cell.length_b   1.000
_cell.length_c   1.000
_cell.angle_alpha   90.00
_cell.angle_beta   90.00
_cell.angle_gamma   90.00
#
_symmetry.space_group_name_H-M   'P 1'
#
loop_
_entity.id
_entity.type
_entity.pdbx_description
1 polymer ?
#
loop_
_entity_poly.entity_id
_entity_poly.type
_entity_poly.pdbx_seq_one_letter_code
_entity_poly.pdbx_strand_id
1 'polypeptide(L)'
;MTIDESNQIEELLGEWYDWQAGYAPGLGYGRVDPTCRGFSESDRAVTADERAEEADRKAAKRRAEQVDLCVDALTWQERAAIQRHMKGTAVRAMNAACGAKVWSDPRKFDLSEAHAGYQSAKAALYPHLKRRGLLAREPQPA
;
A
#
# COMPACT_ATOMS: atom_id res chain seq x y z
N MET A 1 1.30 -9.05 18.79
CA MET A 1 1.64 -9.15 17.35
C MET A 1 2.90 -9.96 17.24
N THR A 2 2.88 -11.05 16.49
CA THR A 2 4.07 -11.86 16.21
C THR A 2 4.98 -11.16 15.20
N ILE A 3 6.22 -11.65 15.05
CA ILE A 3 7.13 -11.13 14.02
C ILE A 3 6.54 -11.35 12.62
N ASP A 4 5.91 -12.50 12.40
CA ASP A 4 5.25 -12.83 11.15
C ASP A 4 4.08 -11.87 10.84
N GLU A 5 3.16 -11.67 11.80
CA GLU A 5 2.06 -10.71 11.66
C GLU A 5 2.58 -9.29 11.40
N SER A 6 3.68 -8.91 12.06
CA SER A 6 4.33 -7.63 11.82
C SER A 6 4.81 -7.52 10.37
N ASN A 7 5.50 -8.53 9.84
CA ASN A 7 6.00 -8.53 8.48
C ASN A 7 4.86 -8.50 7.45
N GLN A 8 3.80 -9.27 7.67
CA GLN A 8 2.60 -9.22 6.82
C GLN A 8 1.99 -7.80 6.78
N ILE A 9 2.00 -7.08 7.90
CA ILE A 9 1.53 -5.68 7.92
C ILE A 9 2.45 -4.78 7.11
N GLU A 10 3.78 -4.94 7.21
CA GLU A 10 4.73 -4.17 6.40
C GLU A 10 4.51 -4.41 4.89
N GLU A 11 4.25 -5.67 4.48
CA GLU A 11 3.94 -6.02 3.09
C GLU A 11 2.64 -5.37 2.61
N LEU A 12 1.57 -5.47 3.42
CA LEU A 12 0.28 -4.83 3.11
C LEU A 12 0.41 -3.30 3.01
N LEU A 13 1.18 -2.68 3.91
CA LEU A 13 1.44 -1.23 3.88
C LEU A 13 2.29 -0.83 2.67
N GLY A 14 3.24 -1.66 2.25
CA GLY A 14 3.97 -1.48 1.00
C GLY A 14 3.06 -1.49 -0.22
N GLU A 15 2.25 -2.55 -0.37
CA GLU A 15 1.30 -2.70 -1.47
C GLU A 15 0.29 -1.54 -1.52
N TRP A 16 -0.25 -1.15 -0.37
CA TRP A 16 -1.17 -0.01 -0.26
C TRP A 16 -0.50 1.32 -0.60
N TYR A 17 0.74 1.55 -0.13
CA TYR A 17 1.45 2.79 -0.39
C TYR A 17 1.80 2.94 -1.88
N ASP A 18 2.22 1.86 -2.54
CA ASP A 18 2.48 1.86 -3.98
C ASP A 18 1.19 2.08 -4.79
N TRP A 19 0.08 1.46 -4.37
CA TRP A 19 -1.23 1.70 -4.95
C TRP A 19 -1.67 3.16 -4.82
N GLN A 20 -1.49 3.79 -3.65
CA GLN A 20 -1.77 5.21 -3.45
C GLN A 20 -0.85 6.11 -4.29
N ALA A 21 0.44 5.78 -4.40
CA ALA A 21 1.38 6.55 -5.21
C ALA A 21 1.05 6.48 -6.72
N GLY A 22 0.44 5.38 -7.16
CA GLY A 22 -0.11 5.22 -8.51
C GLY A 22 -1.45 5.92 -8.75
N TYR A 23 -2.09 6.48 -7.71
CA TYR A 23 -3.35 7.21 -7.86
C TYR A 23 -3.13 8.54 -8.58
N ALA A 24 -3.42 8.54 -9.88
CA ALA A 24 -3.59 9.76 -10.66
C ALA A 24 -5.07 10.17 -10.57
N PRO A 25 -5.43 11.28 -9.87
CA PRO A 25 -6.79 11.79 -9.94
C PRO A 25 -7.12 12.07 -11.40
N GLY A 26 -8.27 11.57 -11.86
CA GLY A 26 -8.79 11.85 -13.20
C GLY A 26 -9.17 13.33 -13.31
N LEU A 27 -8.18 14.19 -13.53
CA LEU A 27 -8.35 15.64 -13.69
C LEU A 27 -8.95 15.93 -15.07
N GLY A 28 -10.24 15.63 -15.23
CA GLY A 28 -11.02 16.06 -16.40
C GLY A 28 -12.11 15.08 -16.86
N TYR A 29 -13.07 15.61 -17.61
CA TYR A 29 -13.89 14.81 -18.49
C TYR A 29 -13.01 14.31 -19.64
N GLY A 30 -12.60 13.04 -19.59
CA GLY A 30 -11.94 12.41 -20.74
C GLY A 30 -12.80 12.58 -21.99
N ARG A 31 -12.17 12.83 -23.15
CA ARG A 31 -12.84 13.00 -24.47
C ARG A 31 -13.63 11.77 -24.95
N VAL A 32 -13.71 10.73 -24.13
CA VAL A 32 -14.35 9.46 -24.39
C VAL A 32 -15.57 9.36 -23.50
N ASP A 33 -16.69 8.99 -24.10
CA ASP A 33 -17.95 8.71 -23.40
C ASP A 33 -17.67 7.73 -22.23
N PRO A 34 -18.22 7.98 -21.03
CA PRO A 34 -18.09 7.08 -19.89
C PRO A 34 -18.43 5.61 -20.20
N THR A 35 -19.37 5.34 -21.09
CA THR A 35 -19.76 3.96 -21.47
C THR A 35 -18.75 3.27 -22.39
N CYS A 36 -17.88 4.03 -23.06
CA CYS A 36 -16.84 3.50 -23.95
C CYS A 36 -15.43 3.62 -23.35
N ARG A 37 -15.31 4.15 -22.13
CA ARG A 37 -14.03 4.35 -21.45
C ARG A 37 -13.44 3.02 -21.00
N GLY A 38 -12.28 2.67 -21.55
CA GLY A 38 -11.57 1.43 -21.22
C GLY A 38 -11.94 0.23 -22.11
N PHE A 39 -12.81 0.41 -23.11
CA PHE A 39 -13.04 -0.60 -24.14
C PHE A 39 -11.86 -0.64 -25.12
N SER A 40 -11.26 -1.82 -25.32
CA SER A 40 -10.29 -2.06 -26.38
C SER A 40 -10.69 -3.27 -27.21
N GLU A 41 -10.62 -3.16 -28.55
CA GLU A 41 -10.83 -4.30 -29.46
C GLU A 41 -9.82 -5.44 -29.21
N SER A 42 -8.66 -5.13 -28.63
CA SER A 42 -7.66 -6.12 -28.21
C SER A 42 -8.15 -7.04 -27.08
N ASP A 43 -9.18 -6.63 -26.32
CA ASP A 43 -9.72 -7.43 -25.21
C ASP A 43 -10.38 -8.75 -25.70
N ARG A 44 -10.66 -8.88 -27.00
CA ARG A 44 -11.16 -10.12 -27.60
C ARG A 44 -10.09 -11.21 -27.71
N ALA A 45 -8.80 -10.87 -27.65
CA ALA A 45 -7.68 -11.79 -27.83
C ALA A 45 -6.83 -11.98 -26.56
N VAL A 46 -7.41 -11.67 -25.39
CA VAL A 46 -6.70 -11.80 -24.10
C VAL A 46 -6.38 -13.26 -23.83
N THR A 47 -5.09 -13.54 -23.73
CA THR A 47 -4.53 -14.85 -23.40
C THR A 47 -4.90 -15.26 -21.97
N ALA A 48 -4.73 -16.54 -21.64
CA ALA A 48 -4.96 -17.01 -20.28
C ALA A 48 -4.05 -16.29 -19.27
N ASP A 49 -2.81 -16.01 -19.65
CA ASP A 49 -1.81 -15.33 -18.83
C ASP A 49 -2.20 -13.88 -18.56
N GLU A 50 -2.58 -13.12 -19.60
CA GLU A 50 -3.03 -11.73 -19.45
C GLU A 50 -4.31 -11.63 -18.59
N ARG A 51 -5.20 -12.62 -18.66
CA ARG A 51 -6.38 -12.69 -17.79
C ARG A 51 -6.00 -12.95 -16.33
N ALA A 52 -5.00 -13.80 -16.08
CA ALA A 52 -4.49 -14.08 -14.74
C ALA A 52 -3.83 -12.82 -14.15
N GLU A 53 -2.98 -12.14 -14.91
CA GLU A 53 -2.36 -10.88 -14.49
C GLU A 53 -3.39 -9.78 -14.19
N GLU A 54 -4.45 -9.66 -14.99
CA GLU A 54 -5.55 -8.73 -14.72
C GLU A 54 -6.33 -9.10 -13.46
N ALA A 55 -6.55 -10.39 -13.20
CA ALA A 55 -7.18 -10.87 -11.98
C ALA A 55 -6.32 -10.54 -10.74
N ASP A 56 -5.00 -10.74 -10.83
CA ASP A 56 -4.06 -10.44 -9.77
C ASP A 56 -4.00 -8.93 -9.49
N ARG A 57 -3.96 -8.10 -10.53
CA ARG A 57 -4.04 -6.63 -10.38
C ARG A 57 -5.34 -6.18 -9.71
N LYS A 58 -6.47 -6.79 -10.07
CA LYS A 58 -7.77 -6.51 -9.41
C LYS A 58 -7.78 -6.97 -7.95
N ALA A 59 -7.19 -8.13 -7.64
CA ALA A 59 -7.07 -8.62 -6.29
C ALA A 59 -6.19 -7.70 -5.42
N ALA A 60 -5.05 -7.27 -5.96
CA ALA A 60 -4.15 -6.31 -5.33
C ALA A 60 -4.83 -4.97 -5.03
N LYS A 61 -5.52 -4.41 -6.05
CA LYS A 61 -6.32 -3.20 -5.88
C LYS A 61 -7.35 -3.34 -4.75
N ARG A 62 -8.11 -4.43 -4.73
CA ARG A 62 -9.12 -4.68 -3.68
C ARG A 62 -8.49 -4.79 -2.30
N ARG A 63 -7.33 -5.45 -2.17
CA ARG A 63 -6.59 -5.51 -0.90
C ARG A 63 -6.15 -4.13 -0.45
N ALA A 64 -5.54 -3.34 -1.33
CA ALA A 64 -5.13 -1.97 -1.04
C ALA A 64 -6.31 -1.11 -0.60
N GLU A 65 -7.46 -1.19 -1.26
CA GLU A 65 -8.70 -0.51 -0.85
C GLU A 65 -9.16 -0.92 0.57
N GLN A 66 -9.04 -2.20 0.94
CA GLN A 66 -9.36 -2.65 2.31
C GLN A 66 -8.36 -2.14 3.35
N VAL A 67 -7.07 -2.06 3.00
CA VAL A 67 -6.04 -1.47 3.85
C VAL A 67 -6.29 0.02 4.04
N ASP A 68 -6.67 0.73 2.98
CA ASP A 68 -7.01 2.15 3.00
C ASP A 68 -8.12 2.45 4.02
N LEU A 69 -9.20 1.66 3.99
CA LEU A 69 -10.28 1.75 4.99
C LEU A 69 -9.82 1.48 6.42
N CYS A 70 -8.81 0.63 6.62
CA CYS A 70 -8.24 0.39 7.95
C CYS A 70 -7.38 1.56 8.42
N VAL A 71 -6.58 2.13 7.51
CA VAL A 71 -5.75 3.30 7.79
C VAL A 71 -6.63 4.52 8.09
N ASP A 72 -7.74 4.71 7.36
CA ASP A 72 -8.67 5.81 7.59
C ASP A 72 -9.40 5.77 8.94
N ALA A 73 -9.55 4.58 9.52
CA ALA A 73 -10.10 4.41 10.86
C ALA A 73 -9.14 4.89 11.98
N LEU A 74 -7.85 5.09 11.67
CA LEU A 74 -6.86 5.58 12.62
C LEU A 74 -6.97 7.09 12.85
N THR A 75 -6.40 7.54 13.96
CA THR A 75 -6.21 8.98 14.21
C THR A 75 -5.33 9.61 13.12
N TRP A 76 -5.44 10.92 12.94
CA TRP A 76 -4.64 11.61 11.93
C TRP A 76 -3.13 11.51 12.22
N GLN A 77 -2.73 11.46 13.49
CA GLN A 77 -1.33 11.30 13.90
C GLN A 77 -0.79 9.92 13.51
N GLU A 78 -1.55 8.86 13.76
CA GLU A 78 -1.16 7.49 13.41
C GLU A 78 -1.05 7.31 11.90
N ARG A 79 -2.01 7.86 11.13
CA ARG A 79 -1.94 7.90 9.66
C ARG A 79 -0.69 8.63 9.17
N ALA A 80 -0.41 9.80 9.74
CA ALA A 80 0.78 10.56 9.39
C ALA A 80 2.08 9.79 9.72
N ALA A 81 2.13 9.06 10.83
CA ALA A 81 3.26 8.24 11.20
C ALA A 81 3.51 7.10 10.20
N ILE A 82 2.46 6.40 9.77
CA ILE A 82 2.53 5.35 8.73
C ILE A 82 3.00 5.95 7.40
N GLN A 83 2.34 7.00 6.92
CA GLN A 83 2.69 7.66 5.65
C GLN A 83 4.15 8.14 5.64
N ARG A 84 4.60 8.76 6.74
CA ARG A 84 5.98 9.21 6.90
C ARG A 84 6.96 8.03 6.85
N HIS A 85 6.66 6.95 7.56
CA HIS A 85 7.50 5.75 7.56
C HIS A 85 7.64 5.20 6.14
N MET A 86 6.52 5.02 5.44
CA MET A 86 6.51 4.48 4.08
C MET A 86 7.27 5.37 3.10
N LYS A 87 7.03 6.68 3.13
CA LYS A 87 7.77 7.64 2.31
C LYS A 87 9.27 7.57 2.58
N GLY A 88 9.67 7.52 3.86
CA GLY A 88 11.07 7.42 4.26
C GLY A 88 11.75 6.15 3.75
N THR A 89 11.04 5.01 3.82
CA THR A 89 11.54 3.72 3.34
C THR A 89 11.67 3.71 1.81
N ALA A 90 10.66 4.19 1.07
CA ALA A 90 10.72 4.32 -0.38
C ALA A 90 11.87 5.23 -0.85
N VAL A 91 12.06 6.39 -0.20
CA VAL A 91 13.16 7.32 -0.51
C VAL A 91 14.53 6.69 -0.22
N ARG A 92 14.66 5.94 0.88
CA ARG A 92 15.89 5.20 1.19
C ARG A 92 16.20 4.14 0.14
N ALA A 93 15.20 3.37 -0.28
CA ALA A 93 15.34 2.37 -1.34
C ALA A 93 15.78 3.01 -2.67
N MET A 94 15.17 4.14 -3.05
CA MET A 94 15.53 4.89 -4.26
C MET A 94 16.99 5.40 -4.21
N ASN A 95 17.40 6.00 -3.10
CA ASN A 95 18.78 6.42 -2.89
C ASN A 95 19.75 5.25 -3.02
N ALA A 96 19.45 4.11 -2.39
CA ALA A 96 20.29 2.91 -2.46
C ALA A 96 20.41 2.38 -3.90
N ALA A 97 19.29 2.29 -4.64
CA ALA A 97 19.27 1.85 -6.02
C ALA A 97 20.08 2.78 -6.96
N CYS A 98 20.09 4.07 -6.69
CA CYS A 98 20.85 5.07 -7.45
C CYS A 98 22.28 5.31 -6.94
N GLY A 99 22.71 4.65 -5.85
CA GLY A 99 23.98 4.96 -5.17
C GLY A 99 24.07 6.42 -4.67
N ALA A 100 22.92 7.05 -4.41
CA ALA A 100 22.79 8.47 -4.09
C ALA A 100 22.43 8.71 -2.61
N LYS A 101 22.57 9.95 -2.15
CA LYS A 101 22.12 10.42 -0.82
C LYS A 101 21.33 11.74 -0.89
N VAL A 102 20.81 12.05 -2.08
CA VAL A 102 20.26 13.38 -2.40
C VAL A 102 18.90 13.58 -1.74
N TRP A 103 18.05 12.56 -1.73
CA TRP A 103 16.71 12.67 -1.18
C TRP A 103 16.72 12.34 0.32
N SER A 104 16.50 13.33 1.17
CA SER A 104 16.44 13.15 2.61
C SER A 104 15.45 14.13 3.24
N ASP A 105 14.96 13.81 4.45
CA ASP A 105 14.15 14.74 5.24
C ASP A 105 15.07 15.80 5.87
N PRO A 106 15.00 17.07 5.45
CA PRO A 106 15.88 18.13 5.97
C PRO A 106 15.56 18.49 7.41
N ARG A 107 14.38 18.12 7.92
CA ARG A 107 13.92 18.49 9.27
C ARG A 107 14.57 17.65 10.37
N LYS A 108 15.39 16.66 10.02
CA LYS A 108 16.20 15.81 10.94
C LYS A 108 15.52 15.57 12.29
N PHE A 109 14.31 15.03 12.26
CA PHE A 109 13.59 14.66 13.48
C PHE A 109 14.32 13.56 14.23
N ASP A 110 14.02 13.44 15.52
CA ASP A 110 14.37 12.26 16.29
C ASP A 110 13.79 11.00 15.61
N LEU A 111 14.68 10.18 15.07
CA LEU A 111 14.34 8.93 14.41
C LEU A 111 13.76 7.92 15.40
N SER A 112 14.16 7.99 16.67
CA SER A 112 13.67 7.12 17.72
C SER A 112 12.20 7.41 18.01
N GLU A 113 11.84 8.68 18.20
CA GLU A 113 10.46 9.10 18.39
C GLU A 113 9.58 8.78 17.17
N ALA A 114 10.09 9.05 15.96
CA ALA A 114 9.38 8.71 14.73
C ALA A 114 9.13 7.20 14.59
N HIS A 115 10.11 6.37 14.96
CA HIS A 115 9.97 4.93 14.94
C HIS A 115 8.98 4.44 16.01
N ALA A 116 9.03 5.00 17.22
CA ALA A 116 8.09 4.67 18.29
C ALA A 116 6.64 5.03 17.89
N GLY A 117 6.44 6.20 17.29
CA GLY A 117 5.15 6.62 16.74
C GLY A 117 4.64 5.67 15.65
N TYR A 118 5.53 5.22 14.76
CA TYR A 118 5.20 4.20 13.75
C TYR A 118 4.78 2.87 14.38
N GLN A 119 5.53 2.36 15.37
CA GLN A 119 5.20 1.09 16.02
C GLN A 119 3.85 1.17 16.76
N SER A 120 3.57 2.31 17.40
CA SER A 120 2.26 2.57 18.01
C SER A 120 1.13 2.55 16.97
N ALA A 121 1.30 3.25 15.84
CA ALA A 121 0.32 3.27 14.76
C ALA A 121 0.12 1.88 14.14
N LYS A 122 1.18 1.08 13.99
CA LYS A 122 1.10 -0.30 13.51
C LYS A 122 0.33 -1.21 14.47
N ALA A 123 0.54 -1.04 15.77
CA ALA A 123 -0.21 -1.75 16.79
C ALA A 123 -1.69 -1.37 16.79
N ALA A 124 -2.01 -0.09 16.56
CA ALA A 124 -3.38 0.39 16.40
C ALA A 124 -4.05 -0.14 15.12
N LEU A 125 -3.28 -0.29 14.02
CA LEU A 125 -3.77 -0.82 12.74
C LEU A 125 -4.08 -2.33 12.79
N TYR A 126 -3.28 -3.10 13.52
CA TYR A 126 -3.39 -4.56 13.65
C TYR A 126 -4.83 -5.08 13.87
N PRO A 127 -5.61 -4.61 14.88
CA PRO A 127 -6.97 -5.10 15.10
C PRO A 127 -7.92 -4.84 13.93
N HIS A 128 -7.72 -3.77 13.15
CA HIS A 128 -8.54 -3.48 11.97
C HIS A 128 -8.27 -4.47 10.83
N LEU A 129 -6.99 -4.73 10.55
CA LEU A 129 -6.57 -5.68 9.52
C LEU A 129 -7.01 -7.12 9.87
N LYS A 130 -6.83 -7.51 11.14
CA LYS A 130 -7.24 -8.83 11.63
C LYS A 130 -8.75 -9.05 11.50
N ARG A 131 -9.56 -8.04 11.84
CA ARG A 131 -11.04 -8.13 11.75
C ARG A 131 -11.51 -8.30 10.30
N ARG A 132 -10.78 -7.74 9.34
CA ARG A 132 -11.08 -7.88 7.90
C ARG A 132 -10.49 -9.14 7.26
N GLY A 133 -9.77 -9.97 8.02
CA GLY A 133 -9.15 -11.20 7.50
C GLY A 133 -8.02 -10.94 6.50
N LEU A 134 -7.36 -9.78 6.59
CA LEU A 134 -6.25 -9.41 5.69
C LEU A 134 -4.92 -10.06 6.09
N LEU A 135 -4.83 -10.57 7.32
CA LEU A 135 -3.66 -11.30 7.80
C LEU A 135 -3.88 -12.79 7.55
N ALA A 136 -2.90 -13.45 6.95
CA ALA A 136 -2.92 -14.88 6.75
C ALA A 136 -2.93 -15.59 8.11
N ARG A 137 -3.80 -16.59 8.24
CA ARG A 137 -3.75 -17.53 9.37
C ARG A 137 -2.54 -18.43 9.14
N GLU A 138 -1.70 -18.63 10.17
CA GLU A 138 -0.65 -19.66 10.12
C GLU A 138 -1.24 -20.96 9.55
N PRO A 139 -0.55 -21.63 8.60
CA PRO A 139 -1.00 -22.93 8.13
C PRO A 139 -1.03 -23.86 9.33
N GLN A 140 -2.23 -24.18 9.79
CA GLN A 140 -2.43 -25.09 10.89
C GLN A 140 -1.93 -26.47 10.42
N PRO A 141 -0.93 -27.07 11.09
CA PRO A 141 -0.45 -28.38 10.69
C PRO A 141 -1.62 -29.36 10.76
N ALA A 142 -1.80 -30.13 9.67
CA ALA A 142 -2.81 -31.17 9.54
C ALA A 142 -2.65 -32.27 10.59
#